data_AF-A0A7L2FQ77-F1
#
_entry.id   AF-A0A7L2FQ77-F1
#
_cell.length_a   1.000
_cell.length_b   1.000
_cell.length_c   1.000
_cell.angle_alpha   90.00
_cell.angle_beta   90.00
_cell.angle_gamma   90.00
#
_symmetry.space_group_name_H-M   'P 1'
#
loop_
_entity.id
_entity.type
_entity.pdbx_description
1 polymer ?
#
loop_
_entity_poly.entity_id
_entity_poly.type
_entity_poly.pdbx_seq_one_letter_code
_entity_poly.pdbx_strand_id
1 'polypeptide(L)'
;QRGVPAGQKEEAALGLRAAVCALGERRPLAPLGNAMELSFDSPSIMDMSITSETEEKAPNVNNVPDYISEIHSYLREMEVKCKPKIGYMRKQPDITNNMRAILVDWLVEVGEEYKLQNETLHLAVNYIDRFLSSMSVLRGKLQLVGTAAMLLASKFEEIYPPEVAEFVYITDDTYTKKQVLRMEHLILKVLSFDLAAPTINQFLTQYFLHQQTDAKVESLSMYLGELSLIDADPYLKYLPSVIAAAAFHLAGYTLTGQSWPESLCKVTGYTLEDIKPCLIDLHNTYLKAAQHTQQSIREKYKSTKYHGVSLIDPPDTLNL
;
A
#
# COMPACT_ATOMS: atom_id res chain seq x y z
N GLN A 1 6.28 26.58 -60.41
CA GLN A 1 5.36 27.34 -59.54
C GLN A 1 4.40 26.37 -58.88
N ARG A 2 4.34 26.39 -57.53
CA ARG A 2 3.34 25.80 -56.60
C ARG A 2 3.15 24.26 -56.69
N GLY A 3 3.49 23.42 -55.71
CA GLY A 3 3.55 23.59 -54.26
C GLY A 3 2.19 23.25 -53.63
N VAL A 4 1.95 21.99 -53.26
CA VAL A 4 0.81 21.55 -52.44
C VAL A 4 1.33 20.55 -51.38
N PRO A 5 0.90 20.64 -50.11
CA PRO A 5 1.65 20.12 -48.97
C PRO A 5 1.23 18.71 -48.53
N ALA A 6 2.15 18.09 -47.80
CA ALA A 6 1.99 16.83 -47.07
C ALA A 6 1.05 16.99 -45.87
N GLY A 7 0.10 16.07 -45.76
CA GLY A 7 -0.75 15.90 -44.59
C GLY A 7 -1.93 14.99 -44.95
N GLN A 8 -2.11 13.91 -44.18
CA GLN A 8 -3.21 12.94 -44.26
C GLN A 8 -3.03 11.79 -45.26
N LYS A 9 -2.18 10.82 -44.87
CA LYS A 9 -2.39 9.40 -45.17
C LYS A 9 -2.01 8.57 -43.95
N GLU A 10 -3.02 8.22 -43.17
CA GLU A 10 -3.22 6.91 -42.52
C GLU A 10 -4.28 7.06 -41.42
N GLU A 11 -5.55 7.00 -41.82
CA GLU A 11 -6.61 6.65 -40.89
C GLU A 11 -7.57 5.72 -41.62
N ALA A 12 -7.17 4.45 -41.68
CA ALA A 12 -8.02 3.37 -42.14
C ALA A 12 -8.15 2.33 -41.03
N ALA A 13 -9.38 2.25 -40.52
CA ALA A 13 -10.06 1.03 -40.10
C ALA A 13 -9.57 0.32 -38.82
N LEU A 14 -10.09 0.76 -37.67
CA LEU A 14 -10.51 -0.16 -36.61
C LEU A 14 -11.97 0.16 -36.24
N GLY A 15 -12.85 -0.78 -36.55
CA GLY A 15 -14.31 -0.66 -36.46
C GLY A 15 -14.81 -0.49 -35.04
N LEU A 16 -14.95 0.76 -34.59
CA LEU A 16 -15.61 1.10 -33.32
C LEU A 16 -16.97 1.80 -33.48
N ARG A 17 -17.43 2.05 -34.72
CA ARG A 17 -18.68 2.78 -34.96
C ARG A 17 -19.96 1.95 -34.91
N ALA A 18 -19.88 0.61 -34.92
CA ALA A 18 -21.09 -0.22 -34.98
C ALA A 18 -21.71 -0.57 -33.61
N ALA A 19 -20.99 -0.43 -32.50
CA ALA A 19 -21.51 -0.78 -31.17
C ALA A 19 -22.18 0.39 -30.42
N VAL A 20 -21.98 1.64 -30.88
CA VAL A 20 -22.51 2.84 -30.20
C VAL A 20 -23.94 3.19 -30.63
N CYS A 21 -24.45 2.60 -31.72
CA CYS A 21 -25.80 2.86 -32.23
C CYS A 21 -26.89 1.90 -31.69
N ALA A 22 -26.58 1.00 -30.76
CA ALA A 22 -27.52 -0.01 -30.25
C ALA A 22 -28.07 0.29 -28.83
N LEU A 23 -27.77 1.45 -28.24
CA LEU A 23 -28.34 1.86 -26.96
C LEU A 23 -29.46 2.88 -27.20
N GLY A 24 -30.70 2.40 -27.13
CA GLY A 24 -31.91 3.21 -27.30
C GLY A 24 -32.01 4.37 -26.31
N GLU A 25 -32.83 5.36 -26.67
CA GLU A 25 -33.05 6.60 -25.94
C GLU A 25 -33.45 6.36 -24.48
N ARG A 26 -32.56 6.71 -23.53
CA ARG A 26 -32.89 6.72 -22.10
C ARG A 26 -33.69 7.98 -21.78
N ARG A 27 -34.91 7.80 -21.25
CA ARG A 27 -35.73 8.90 -20.71
C ARG A 27 -35.10 9.47 -19.43
N PRO A 28 -35.15 10.80 -19.21
CA PRO A 28 -34.72 11.39 -17.95
C PRO A 28 -35.66 10.97 -16.80
N LEU A 29 -35.10 10.71 -15.62
CA LEU A 29 -35.87 10.48 -14.39
C LEU A 29 -36.53 11.80 -13.95
N ALA A 30 -37.79 11.73 -13.50
CA ALA A 30 -38.57 12.89 -13.08
C ALA A 30 -37.97 13.55 -11.81
N PRO A 31 -38.08 14.88 -11.64
CA PRO A 31 -37.59 15.56 -10.46
C PRO A 31 -38.52 15.30 -9.28
N LEU A 32 -37.98 14.81 -8.16
CA LEU A 32 -38.67 14.81 -6.88
C LEU A 32 -38.73 16.27 -6.38
N GLY A 33 -39.94 16.82 -6.36
CA GLY A 33 -40.21 18.11 -5.76
C GLY A 33 -40.11 18.02 -4.24
N ASN A 34 -39.06 18.60 -3.67
CA ASN A 34 -39.08 19.11 -2.32
C ASN A 34 -38.26 20.40 -2.30
N ALA A 35 -38.96 21.52 -2.10
CA ALA A 35 -38.34 22.82 -1.86
C ALA A 35 -37.71 22.80 -0.47
N MET A 36 -36.38 22.83 -0.40
CA MET A 36 -35.65 23.12 0.83
C MET A 36 -35.12 24.55 0.69
N GLU A 37 -35.67 25.44 1.50
CA GLU A 37 -35.28 26.85 1.60
C GLU A 37 -33.78 26.97 1.94
N LEU A 38 -33.05 27.71 1.10
CA LEU A 38 -31.68 28.11 1.37
C LEU A 38 -31.69 29.34 2.29
N SER A 39 -31.62 29.11 3.61
CA SER A 39 -31.24 30.18 4.54
C SER A 39 -29.72 30.28 4.59
N PHE A 40 -29.18 31.32 3.94
CA PHE A 40 -27.85 31.82 4.21
C PHE A 40 -27.85 32.48 5.60
N ASP A 41 -27.33 31.80 6.62
CA ASP A 41 -26.86 32.45 7.84
C ASP A 41 -25.71 31.63 8.43
N SER A 42 -24.50 32.18 8.35
CA SER A 42 -23.35 31.73 9.15
C SER A 42 -23.53 32.14 10.60
N PRO A 43 -23.17 31.28 11.56
CA PRO A 43 -22.59 31.79 12.79
C PRO A 43 -21.35 31.02 13.25
N SER A 44 -20.33 31.82 13.58
CA SER A 44 -19.40 31.65 14.69
C SER A 44 -18.34 30.53 14.65
N ILE A 45 -17.09 31.02 14.60
CA ILE A 45 -15.92 30.60 15.39
C ILE A 45 -16.28 29.58 16.48
N MET A 46 -15.76 28.35 16.36
CA MET A 46 -15.76 27.38 17.45
C MET A 46 -14.48 27.55 18.28
N ASP A 47 -14.72 27.79 19.55
CA ASP A 47 -13.75 27.94 20.62
C ASP A 47 -12.99 26.62 20.84
N MET A 48 -11.65 26.67 20.77
CA MET A 48 -10.77 25.52 20.93
C MET A 48 -10.54 25.27 22.42
N SER A 49 -11.55 24.73 23.09
CA SER A 49 -11.39 24.16 24.43
C SER A 49 -11.03 22.68 24.31
N ILE A 50 -9.77 22.37 24.66
CA ILE A 50 -9.26 21.00 24.75
C ILE A 50 -9.91 20.34 25.96
N THR A 51 -10.99 19.61 25.73
CA THR A 51 -11.41 18.51 26.60
C THR A 51 -10.68 17.27 26.11
N SER A 52 -9.84 16.70 26.98
CA SER A 52 -9.16 15.42 26.76
C SER A 52 -10.20 14.30 26.75
N GLU A 53 -10.86 14.13 25.62
CA GLU A 53 -11.66 12.95 25.34
C GLU A 53 -10.69 11.81 25.04
N THR A 54 -10.70 10.79 25.88
CA THR A 54 -10.09 9.48 25.60
C THR A 54 -10.52 9.07 24.20
N GLU A 55 -9.56 8.96 23.26
CA GLU A 55 -9.82 8.43 21.92
C GLU A 55 -10.45 7.03 22.07
N GLU A 56 -11.77 6.93 21.92
CA GLU A 56 -12.44 5.64 21.80
C GLU A 56 -11.93 5.01 20.50
N LYS A 57 -11.08 3.98 20.62
CA LYS A 57 -10.56 3.20 19.50
C LYS A 57 -11.78 2.72 18.70
N ALA A 58 -12.00 3.28 17.51
CA ALA A 58 -13.15 2.94 16.68
C ALA A 58 -13.24 1.41 16.54
N PRO A 59 -14.44 0.81 16.62
CA PRO A 59 -14.58 -0.64 16.54
C PRO A 59 -13.95 -1.12 15.23
N ASN A 60 -12.95 -1.98 15.35
CA ASN A 60 -12.26 -2.53 14.19
C ASN A 60 -13.26 -3.37 13.40
N VAL A 61 -13.63 -2.90 12.20
CA VAL A 61 -14.61 -3.55 11.31
C VAL A 61 -14.17 -4.98 10.93
N ASN A 62 -12.87 -5.26 11.02
CA ASN A 62 -12.29 -6.58 10.75
C ASN A 62 -12.34 -7.53 11.96
N ASN A 63 -12.80 -7.07 13.13
CA ASN A 63 -13.01 -7.94 14.29
C ASN A 63 -14.33 -8.72 14.16
N VAL A 64 -14.34 -9.70 13.26
CA VAL A 64 -15.51 -10.54 12.98
C VAL A 64 -15.22 -11.98 13.41
N PRO A 65 -15.59 -12.38 14.65
CA PRO A 65 -15.16 -13.65 15.23
C PRO A 65 -15.71 -14.86 14.47
N ASP A 66 -16.87 -14.75 13.83
CA ASP A 66 -17.52 -15.84 13.12
C ASP A 66 -16.74 -16.29 11.88
N TYR A 67 -16.09 -15.36 11.16
CA TYR A 67 -15.43 -15.61 9.88
C TYR A 67 -13.90 -15.54 9.96
N ILE A 68 -13.32 -15.24 11.12
CA ILE A 68 -11.88 -14.96 11.26
C ILE A 68 -10.98 -16.08 10.72
N SER A 69 -11.34 -17.35 10.97
CA SER A 69 -10.60 -18.52 10.51
C SER A 69 -10.66 -18.69 8.99
N GLU A 70 -11.83 -18.44 8.41
CA GLU A 70 -12.09 -18.57 6.97
C GLU A 70 -11.41 -17.44 6.20
N ILE A 71 -11.47 -16.22 6.73
CA ILE A 71 -10.77 -15.05 6.20
C ILE A 71 -9.26 -15.29 6.23
N HIS A 72 -8.69 -15.69 7.37
CA HIS A 72 -7.26 -15.99 7.46
C HIS A 72 -6.85 -17.08 6.45
N SER A 73 -7.62 -18.18 6.36
CA SER A 73 -7.36 -19.26 5.39
C SER A 73 -7.40 -18.76 3.94
N TYR A 74 -8.39 -17.92 3.60
CA TYR A 74 -8.50 -17.31 2.27
C TYR A 74 -7.33 -16.37 1.97
N LEU A 75 -6.94 -15.50 2.91
CA LEU A 75 -5.79 -14.60 2.74
C LEU A 75 -4.49 -15.39 2.53
N ARG A 76 -4.29 -16.50 3.25
CA ARG A 76 -3.14 -17.40 3.07
C ARG A 76 -3.11 -18.07 1.69
N GLU A 77 -4.27 -18.39 1.11
CA GLU A 77 -4.35 -18.87 -0.28
C GLU A 77 -4.02 -17.74 -1.28
N MET A 78 -4.59 -16.56 -1.06
CA MET A 78 -4.48 -15.44 -1.98
C MET A 78 -3.09 -14.80 -1.99
N GLU A 79 -2.36 -14.79 -0.87
CA GLU A 79 -1.00 -14.22 -0.82
C GLU A 79 -0.02 -14.97 -1.73
N VAL A 80 -0.28 -16.27 -1.99
CA VAL A 80 0.51 -17.08 -2.92
C VAL A 80 0.17 -16.70 -4.37
N LYS A 81 -1.13 -16.51 -4.68
CA LYS A 81 -1.59 -16.12 -6.03
C LYS A 81 -1.17 -14.70 -6.40
N CYS A 82 -1.17 -13.79 -5.43
CA CYS A 82 -0.80 -12.39 -5.59
C CYS A 82 0.70 -12.12 -5.37
N LYS A 83 1.54 -13.16 -5.27
CA LYS A 83 2.97 -13.00 -5.04
C LYS A 83 3.69 -12.51 -6.31
N PRO A 84 4.49 -11.44 -6.23
CA PRO A 84 5.38 -11.04 -7.32
C PRO A 84 6.45 -12.11 -7.64
N LYS A 85 7.03 -12.05 -8.84
CA LYS A 85 8.13 -12.95 -9.20
C LYS A 85 9.42 -12.52 -8.50
N ILE A 86 9.90 -13.30 -7.53
CA ILE A 86 11.08 -13.04 -6.68
C ILE A 86 12.29 -12.44 -7.44
N GLY A 87 12.56 -12.92 -8.65
CA GLY A 87 13.71 -12.49 -9.46
C GLY A 87 13.39 -11.49 -10.57
N TYR A 88 12.25 -10.79 -10.54
CA TYR A 88 11.84 -9.96 -11.69
C TYR A 88 12.85 -8.85 -12.02
N MET A 89 13.53 -8.30 -11.00
CA MET A 89 14.49 -7.21 -11.21
C MET A 89 15.66 -7.65 -12.11
N ARG A 90 16.04 -8.94 -12.12
CA ARG A 90 17.07 -9.46 -13.04
C ARG A 90 16.64 -9.42 -14.51
N LYS A 91 15.34 -9.33 -14.79
CA LYS A 91 14.77 -9.22 -16.15
C LYS A 91 14.53 -7.77 -16.56
N GLN A 92 14.71 -6.82 -15.65
CA GLN A 92 14.54 -5.40 -15.95
C GLN A 92 15.84 -4.86 -16.57
N PRO A 93 15.80 -4.29 -17.79
CA PRO A 93 17.01 -3.87 -18.49
C PRO A 93 17.56 -2.50 -18.01
N ASP A 94 16.73 -1.67 -17.37
CA ASP A 94 17.05 -0.26 -17.10
C ASP A 94 16.71 0.22 -15.67
N ILE A 95 16.15 -0.65 -14.82
CA ILE A 95 15.85 -0.33 -13.42
C ILE A 95 16.50 -1.34 -12.47
N THR A 96 16.77 -0.89 -11.25
CA THR A 96 17.48 -1.67 -10.22
C THR A 96 16.70 -1.69 -8.90
N ASN A 97 17.08 -2.58 -7.98
CA ASN A 97 16.51 -2.61 -6.62
C ASN A 97 16.66 -1.26 -5.90
N ASN A 98 17.78 -0.56 -6.08
CA ASN A 98 17.99 0.76 -5.49
C ASN A 98 16.99 1.81 -6.04
N MET A 99 16.71 1.78 -7.35
CA MET A 99 15.70 2.67 -7.93
C MET A 99 14.29 2.37 -7.41
N ARG A 100 13.98 1.09 -7.16
CA ARG A 100 12.73 0.69 -6.50
C ARG A 100 12.70 1.17 -5.05
N ALA A 101 13.77 1.03 -4.29
CA ALA A 101 13.85 1.51 -2.91
C ALA A 101 13.59 3.02 -2.84
N ILE A 102 14.21 3.81 -3.73
CA ILE A 102 13.95 5.25 -3.87
C ILE A 102 12.47 5.52 -4.18
N LEU A 103 11.86 4.75 -5.08
CA LEU A 103 10.44 4.90 -5.40
C LEU A 103 9.55 4.63 -4.18
N VAL A 104 9.79 3.54 -3.45
CA VAL A 104 8.97 3.15 -2.29
C VAL A 104 9.13 4.15 -1.15
N ASP A 105 10.34 4.66 -0.91
CA ASP A 105 10.61 5.71 0.09
C ASP A 105 9.85 6.99 -0.23
N TRP A 106 9.87 7.42 -1.50
CA TRP A 106 9.05 8.54 -1.96
C TRP A 106 7.54 8.28 -1.80
N LEU A 107 7.07 7.06 -2.07
CA LEU A 107 5.66 6.70 -1.86
C LEU A 107 5.23 6.73 -0.39
N VAL A 108 6.16 6.53 0.55
CA VAL A 108 5.90 6.74 1.98
C VAL A 108 5.64 8.21 2.26
N GLU A 109 6.44 9.12 1.69
CA GLU A 109 6.23 10.57 1.82
C GLU A 109 4.89 11.00 1.20
N VAL A 110 4.54 10.49 0.02
CA VAL A 110 3.23 10.72 -0.61
C VAL A 110 2.09 10.23 0.30
N GLY A 111 2.27 9.08 0.93
CA GLY A 111 1.30 8.54 1.90
C GLY A 111 1.09 9.46 3.10
N GLU A 112 2.17 10.02 3.65
CA GLU A 112 2.08 10.96 4.78
C GLU A 112 1.47 12.31 4.37
N GLU A 113 1.85 12.87 3.21
CA GLU A 113 1.32 14.14 2.69
C GLU A 113 -0.20 14.09 2.54
N TYR A 114 -0.72 13.00 1.96
CA TYR A 114 -2.15 12.80 1.75
C TYR A 114 -2.85 12.04 2.89
N LYS A 115 -2.14 11.73 3.98
CA LYS A 115 -2.65 11.00 5.16
C LYS A 115 -3.35 9.68 4.80
N LEU A 116 -2.77 8.96 3.84
CA LEU A 116 -3.30 7.67 3.38
C LEU A 116 -3.13 6.59 4.45
N GLN A 117 -3.93 5.54 4.35
CA GLN A 117 -3.79 4.35 5.18
C GLN A 117 -2.48 3.62 4.86
N ASN A 118 -1.90 2.97 5.88
CA ASN A 118 -0.75 2.08 5.68
C ASN A 118 -1.08 0.93 4.70
N GLU A 119 -2.34 0.47 4.69
CA GLU A 119 -2.83 -0.55 3.75
C GLU A 119 -2.70 -0.09 2.29
N THR A 120 -3.04 1.16 2.00
CA THR A 120 -2.91 1.78 0.68
C THR A 120 -1.47 1.72 0.16
N LEU A 121 -0.48 2.03 1.01
CA LEU A 121 0.94 1.89 0.66
C LEU A 121 1.31 0.43 0.35
N HIS A 122 0.88 -0.52 1.17
CA HIS A 122 1.19 -1.93 0.96
C HIS A 122 0.60 -2.48 -0.34
N LEU A 123 -0.65 -2.11 -0.65
CA LEU A 123 -1.32 -2.45 -1.90
C LEU A 123 -0.59 -1.83 -3.10
N ALA A 124 -0.21 -0.55 -3.02
CA ALA A 124 0.54 0.12 -4.08
C ALA A 124 1.86 -0.60 -4.39
N VAL A 125 2.62 -0.98 -3.37
CA VAL A 125 3.87 -1.76 -3.54
C VAL A 125 3.60 -3.13 -4.16
N ASN A 126 2.55 -3.84 -3.73
CA ASN A 126 2.14 -5.10 -4.35
C ASN A 126 1.84 -4.93 -5.86
N TYR A 127 1.10 -3.88 -6.23
CA TYR A 127 0.77 -3.59 -7.61
C TYR A 127 2.00 -3.28 -8.45
N ILE A 128 2.93 -2.48 -7.93
CA ILE A 128 4.21 -2.15 -8.57
C ILE A 128 4.99 -3.43 -8.85
N ASP A 129 5.19 -4.29 -7.85
CA ASP A 129 6.01 -5.49 -7.98
C ASP A 129 5.38 -6.52 -8.93
N ARG A 130 4.06 -6.73 -8.89
CA ARG A 130 3.36 -7.61 -9.84
C ARG A 130 3.38 -7.05 -11.26
N PHE A 131 3.26 -5.73 -11.42
CA PHE A 131 3.37 -5.08 -12.72
C PHE A 131 4.78 -5.24 -13.30
N LEU A 132 5.82 -4.93 -12.52
CA LEU A 132 7.23 -5.09 -12.91
C LEU A 132 7.66 -6.57 -13.08
N SER A 133 6.88 -7.51 -12.54
CA SER A 133 7.05 -8.94 -12.80
C SER A 133 6.66 -9.37 -14.22
N SER A 134 5.94 -8.53 -14.95
CA SER A 134 5.40 -8.84 -16.28
C SER A 134 5.76 -7.79 -17.33
N MET A 135 6.05 -6.55 -16.93
CA MET A 135 6.34 -5.43 -17.82
C MET A 135 7.75 -4.90 -17.60
N SER A 136 8.52 -4.76 -18.68
CA SER A 136 9.79 -4.04 -18.64
C SER A 136 9.55 -2.54 -18.64
N VAL A 137 10.19 -1.81 -17.72
CA VAL A 137 9.99 -0.38 -17.54
C VAL A 137 11.34 0.34 -17.60
N LEU A 138 11.37 1.46 -18.30
CA LEU A 138 12.53 2.36 -18.32
C LEU A 138 12.53 3.25 -17.08
N ARG A 139 13.71 3.64 -16.58
CA ARG A 139 13.85 4.42 -15.34
C ARG A 139 13.02 5.70 -15.32
N GLY A 140 12.92 6.41 -16.45
CA GLY A 140 12.14 7.64 -16.58
C GLY A 140 10.62 7.46 -16.53
N LYS A 141 10.13 6.21 -16.51
CA LYS A 141 8.72 5.85 -16.35
C LYS A 141 8.42 5.13 -15.03
N LEU A 142 9.45 4.86 -14.21
CA LEU A 142 9.28 4.14 -12.95
C LEU A 142 8.40 4.92 -11.96
N GLN A 143 8.63 6.23 -11.81
CA GLN A 143 7.79 7.08 -10.96
C GLN A 143 6.35 7.11 -11.46
N LEU A 144 6.10 7.21 -12.77
CA LEU A 144 4.74 7.13 -13.33
C LEU A 144 4.02 5.83 -12.97
N VAL A 145 4.73 4.69 -12.96
CA VAL A 145 4.16 3.40 -12.50
C VAL A 145 3.78 3.50 -11.02
N GLY A 146 4.67 4.03 -10.17
CA GLY A 146 4.39 4.21 -8.74
C GLY A 146 3.22 5.14 -8.46
N THR A 147 3.15 6.29 -9.14
CA THR A 147 2.04 7.25 -9.06
C THR A 147 0.70 6.60 -9.41
N ALA A 148 0.65 5.86 -10.53
CA ALA A 148 -0.58 5.19 -10.95
C ALA A 148 -0.97 4.02 -10.05
N ALA A 149 0.00 3.29 -9.49
CA ALA A 149 -0.24 2.23 -8.52
C ALA A 149 -0.79 2.78 -7.20
N MET A 150 -0.24 3.89 -6.69
CA MET A 150 -0.75 4.57 -5.50
C MET A 150 -2.16 5.12 -5.72
N LEU A 151 -2.43 5.75 -6.87
CA LEU A 151 -3.79 6.18 -7.25
C LEU A 151 -4.78 5.01 -7.24
N LEU A 152 -4.40 3.85 -7.79
CA LEU A 152 -5.25 2.65 -7.79
C LEU A 152 -5.48 2.11 -6.38
N ALA A 153 -4.44 2.06 -5.55
CA ALA A 153 -4.56 1.62 -4.17
C ALA A 153 -5.47 2.57 -3.38
N SER A 154 -5.31 3.89 -3.53
CA SER A 154 -6.17 4.87 -2.87
C SER A 154 -7.62 4.70 -3.29
N LYS A 155 -7.90 4.52 -4.59
CA LYS A 155 -9.28 4.27 -5.07
C LYS A 155 -9.89 2.98 -4.53
N PHE A 156 -9.06 2.00 -4.19
CA PHE A 156 -9.52 0.71 -3.68
C PHE A 156 -9.79 0.75 -2.17
N GLU A 157 -8.91 1.41 -1.41
CA GLU A 157 -8.88 1.31 0.05
C GLU A 157 -9.42 2.56 0.77
N GLU A 158 -9.26 3.75 0.21
CA GLU A 158 -9.61 4.99 0.90
C GLU A 158 -11.09 5.32 0.78
N ILE A 159 -11.67 5.84 1.88
CA ILE A 159 -13.03 6.40 1.87
C ILE A 159 -13.09 7.63 0.94
N TYR A 160 -12.05 8.47 1.01
CA TYR A 160 -11.91 9.70 0.23
C TYR A 160 -10.54 9.72 -0.47
N PRO A 161 -10.39 9.04 -1.62
CA PRO A 161 -9.12 9.00 -2.34
C PRO A 161 -8.75 10.38 -2.90
N PRO A 162 -7.46 10.77 -2.93
CA PRO A 162 -7.02 12.00 -3.59
C PRO A 162 -7.40 12.01 -5.08
N GLU A 163 -7.72 13.19 -5.60
CA GLU A 163 -8.05 13.34 -7.01
C GLU A 163 -6.83 13.09 -7.90
N VAL A 164 -7.08 12.76 -9.18
CA VAL A 164 -5.99 12.56 -10.15
C VAL A 164 -5.10 13.81 -10.31
N ALA A 165 -5.64 15.00 -10.07
CA ALA A 165 -4.88 16.25 -10.12
C ALA A 165 -3.80 16.30 -9.02
N GLU A 166 -4.11 15.80 -7.82
CA GLU A 166 -3.15 15.72 -6.70
C GLU A 166 -1.96 14.81 -7.06
N PHE A 167 -2.23 13.66 -7.66
CA PHE A 167 -1.17 12.74 -8.12
C PHE A 167 -0.31 13.30 -9.26
N VAL A 168 -0.83 14.24 -10.04
CA VAL A 168 -0.03 14.98 -11.04
C VAL A 168 0.83 16.02 -10.32
N TYR A 169 0.23 16.78 -9.42
CA TYR A 169 0.89 17.84 -8.64
C TYR A 169 2.08 17.31 -7.84
N ILE A 170 1.92 16.21 -7.10
CA ILE A 170 2.99 15.63 -6.27
C ILE A 170 4.17 15.07 -7.08
N THR A 171 4.01 14.92 -8.39
CA THR A 171 5.10 14.55 -9.32
C THR A 171 5.83 15.76 -9.91
N ASP A 172 5.59 16.96 -9.38
CA ASP A 172 6.11 18.24 -9.90
C ASP A 172 5.82 18.42 -11.39
N ASP A 173 4.58 18.07 -11.79
CA ASP A 173 4.10 18.09 -13.18
C ASP A 173 4.97 17.31 -14.18
N THR A 174 5.83 16.40 -13.71
CA THR A 174 6.67 15.52 -14.55
C THR A 174 5.82 14.71 -15.52
N TYR A 175 4.58 14.38 -15.11
CA TYR A 175 3.63 13.63 -15.91
C TYR A 175 2.29 14.35 -16.03
N THR A 176 1.74 14.36 -17.24
CA THR A 176 0.38 14.87 -17.49
C THR A 176 -0.69 13.94 -16.92
N LYS A 177 -1.86 14.50 -16.57
CA LYS A 177 -3.07 13.72 -16.19
C LYS A 177 -3.37 12.57 -17.17
N LYS A 178 -3.19 12.80 -18.47
CA LYS A 178 -3.40 11.79 -19.52
C LYS A 178 -2.42 10.63 -19.43
N GLN A 179 -1.16 10.88 -19.05
CA GLN A 179 -0.17 9.83 -18.84
C GLN A 179 -0.49 9.00 -17.60
N VAL A 180 -0.87 9.65 -16.49
CA VAL A 180 -1.29 8.96 -15.26
C VAL A 180 -2.48 8.03 -15.52
N LEU A 181 -3.55 8.54 -16.13
CA LEU A 181 -4.75 7.74 -16.46
C LEU A 181 -4.46 6.58 -17.44
N ARG A 182 -3.53 6.78 -18.39
CA ARG A 182 -3.11 5.69 -19.30
C ARG A 182 -2.31 4.62 -18.57
N MET A 183 -1.44 5.02 -17.65
CA MET A 183 -0.67 4.08 -16.84
C MET A 183 -1.59 3.31 -15.88
N GLU A 184 -2.55 3.98 -15.23
CA GLU A 184 -3.59 3.36 -14.42
C GLU A 184 -4.32 2.25 -15.20
N HIS A 185 -4.81 2.59 -16.40
CA HIS A 185 -5.49 1.62 -17.26
C HIS A 185 -4.59 0.44 -17.64
N LEU A 186 -3.30 0.70 -17.90
CA LEU A 186 -2.33 -0.34 -18.24
C LEU A 186 -2.05 -1.28 -17.05
N ILE A 187 -1.90 -0.73 -15.84
CA ILE A 187 -1.71 -1.53 -14.62
C ILE A 187 -2.93 -2.44 -14.39
N LEU A 188 -4.15 -1.89 -14.45
CA LEU A 188 -5.38 -2.68 -14.32
C LEU A 188 -5.45 -3.83 -15.33
N LYS A 189 -5.07 -3.57 -16.59
CA LYS A 189 -5.05 -4.60 -17.63
C LYS A 189 -4.02 -5.69 -17.35
N VAL A 190 -2.80 -5.31 -16.94
CA VAL A 190 -1.70 -6.25 -16.65
C VAL A 190 -1.99 -7.08 -15.41
N LEU A 191 -2.64 -6.50 -14.41
CA LEU A 191 -3.04 -7.18 -13.18
C LEU A 191 -4.41 -7.88 -13.31
N SER A 192 -5.04 -7.85 -14.49
CA SER A 192 -6.36 -8.44 -14.73
C SER A 192 -7.44 -7.99 -13.74
N PHE A 193 -7.34 -6.75 -13.23
CA PHE A 193 -8.19 -6.19 -12.18
C PHE A 193 -8.14 -6.92 -10.83
N ASP A 194 -7.16 -7.81 -10.62
CA ASP A 194 -6.97 -8.52 -9.35
C ASP A 194 -6.25 -7.62 -8.33
N LEU A 195 -6.99 -6.68 -7.74
CA LEU A 195 -6.47 -5.66 -6.81
C LEU A 195 -6.53 -6.07 -5.34
N ALA A 196 -7.42 -6.98 -4.94
CA ALA A 196 -7.58 -7.43 -3.55
C ALA A 196 -6.44 -8.38 -3.11
N ALA A 197 -5.21 -7.87 -3.10
CA ALA A 197 -4.02 -8.61 -2.72
C ALA A 197 -3.81 -8.58 -1.21
N PRO A 198 -3.55 -9.73 -0.55
CA PRO A 198 -3.21 -9.74 0.86
C PRO A 198 -1.90 -9.01 1.15
N THR A 199 -1.87 -8.28 2.26
CA THR A 199 -0.72 -7.45 2.66
C THR A 199 -0.15 -7.86 4.02
N ILE A 200 1.07 -7.40 4.31
CA ILE A 200 1.71 -7.59 5.63
C ILE A 200 0.84 -6.97 6.72
N ASN A 201 0.27 -5.78 6.44
CA ASN A 201 -0.58 -5.04 7.36
C ASN A 201 -1.89 -5.80 7.69
N GLN A 202 -2.53 -6.45 6.72
CA GLN A 202 -3.69 -7.32 6.99
C GLN A 202 -3.35 -8.49 7.92
N PHE A 203 -2.21 -9.16 7.74
CA PHE A 203 -1.82 -10.24 8.65
C PHE A 203 -1.44 -9.73 10.04
N LEU A 204 -0.72 -8.60 10.13
CA LEU A 204 -0.40 -7.97 11.42
C LEU A 204 -1.65 -7.61 12.22
N THR A 205 -2.64 -6.98 11.57
CA THR A 205 -3.90 -6.62 12.23
C THR A 205 -4.65 -7.85 12.75
N GLN A 206 -4.64 -8.98 12.04
CA GLN A 206 -5.18 -10.24 12.56
C GLN A 206 -4.39 -10.75 13.78
N TYR A 207 -3.07 -10.65 13.76
CA TYR A 207 -2.24 -11.12 14.88
C TYR A 207 -2.47 -10.28 16.15
N PHE A 208 -2.65 -8.97 16.03
CA PHE A 208 -3.01 -8.08 17.15
C PHE A 208 -4.38 -8.41 17.74
N LEU A 209 -5.34 -8.87 16.90
CA LEU A 209 -6.66 -9.29 17.38
C LEU A 209 -6.59 -10.62 18.15
N HIS A 210 -5.74 -11.55 17.72
CA HIS A 210 -5.60 -12.86 18.36
C HIS A 210 -4.75 -12.84 19.63
N GLN A 211 -3.79 -11.93 19.73
CA GLN A 211 -2.90 -11.80 20.88
C GLN A 211 -2.98 -10.37 21.40
N GLN A 212 -3.45 -10.20 22.64
CA GLN A 212 -3.48 -8.89 23.27
C GLN A 212 -2.05 -8.36 23.44
N THR A 213 -1.75 -7.23 22.80
CA THR A 213 -0.44 -6.57 22.82
C THR A 213 -0.55 -5.10 23.18
N ASP A 214 0.56 -4.52 23.61
CA ASP A 214 0.69 -3.08 23.84
C ASP A 214 0.70 -2.30 22.51
N ALA A 215 0.17 -1.07 22.51
CA ALA A 215 0.11 -0.22 21.31
C ALA A 215 1.50 0.08 20.70
N LYS A 216 2.57 0.10 21.51
CA LYS A 216 3.95 0.21 21.01
C LYS A 216 4.39 -1.04 20.27
N VAL A 217 3.96 -2.23 20.69
CA VAL A 217 4.23 -3.48 19.96
C VAL A 217 3.52 -3.47 18.61
N GLU A 218 2.26 -3.02 18.57
CA GLU A 218 1.52 -2.84 17.31
C GLU A 218 2.27 -1.87 16.38
N SER A 219 2.65 -0.70 16.89
CA SER A 219 3.36 0.33 16.12
C SER A 219 4.72 -0.13 15.62
N LEU A 220 5.51 -0.79 16.47
CA LEU A 220 6.83 -1.30 16.10
C LEU A 220 6.73 -2.44 15.08
N SER A 221 5.71 -3.30 15.20
CA SER A 221 5.44 -4.34 14.21
C SER A 221 5.11 -3.75 12.83
N MET A 222 4.28 -2.71 12.78
CA MET A 222 3.97 -2.00 11.53
C MET A 222 5.21 -1.31 10.94
N TYR A 223 6.04 -0.67 11.77
CA TYR A 223 7.31 -0.08 11.35
C TYR A 223 8.23 -1.11 10.68
N LEU A 224 8.43 -2.26 11.32
CA LEU A 224 9.25 -3.35 10.78
C LEU A 224 8.65 -3.92 9.49
N GLY A 225 7.33 -4.08 9.44
CA GLY A 225 6.61 -4.47 8.22
C GLY A 225 6.85 -3.49 7.07
N GLU A 226 6.76 -2.18 7.32
CA GLU A 226 7.01 -1.16 6.29
C GLU A 226 8.48 -1.12 5.83
N LEU A 227 9.46 -1.30 6.75
CA LEU A 227 10.87 -1.37 6.35
C LEU A 227 11.11 -2.48 5.31
N SER A 228 10.40 -3.60 5.41
CA SER A 228 10.52 -4.69 4.45
C SER A 228 10.05 -4.34 3.02
N LEU A 229 9.24 -3.28 2.86
CA LEU A 229 8.74 -2.86 1.56
C LEU A 229 9.83 -2.18 0.72
N ILE A 230 10.81 -1.53 1.36
CA ILE A 230 11.89 -0.77 0.70
C ILE A 230 12.80 -1.71 -0.10
N ASP A 231 13.28 -2.77 0.54
CA ASP A 231 14.25 -3.70 -0.03
C ASP A 231 13.56 -4.88 -0.73
N ALA A 232 13.64 -4.95 -2.06
CA ALA A 232 13.11 -6.11 -2.78
C ALA A 232 13.87 -7.41 -2.45
N ASP A 233 15.18 -7.32 -2.22
CA ASP A 233 16.04 -8.42 -1.78
C ASP A 233 16.49 -8.07 -0.36
N PRO A 234 16.13 -8.84 0.69
CA PRO A 234 15.61 -10.22 0.65
C PRO A 234 14.09 -10.40 0.53
N TYR A 235 13.28 -9.36 0.74
CA TYR A 235 11.89 -9.56 1.19
C TYR A 235 10.92 -10.14 0.16
N LEU A 236 11.17 -9.99 -1.15
CA LEU A 236 10.32 -10.64 -2.18
C LEU A 236 10.34 -12.17 -2.10
N LYS A 237 11.33 -12.77 -1.44
CA LYS A 237 11.36 -14.24 -1.25
C LYS A 237 10.30 -14.70 -0.26
N TYR A 238 9.91 -13.88 0.71
CA TYR A 238 8.96 -14.22 1.76
C TYR A 238 7.53 -13.93 1.34
N LEU A 239 6.58 -14.57 2.04
CA LEU A 239 5.15 -14.26 1.91
C LEU A 239 4.78 -13.16 2.92
N PRO A 240 3.77 -12.31 2.62
CA PRO A 240 3.28 -11.29 3.54
C PRO A 240 3.00 -11.81 4.96
N SER A 241 2.37 -12.99 5.10
CA SER A 241 2.08 -13.59 6.41
C SER A 241 3.32 -13.94 7.23
N VAL A 242 4.42 -14.33 6.56
CA VAL A 242 5.70 -14.67 7.19
C VAL A 242 6.43 -13.40 7.64
N ILE A 243 6.44 -12.35 6.81
CA ILE A 243 7.02 -11.06 7.17
C ILE A 243 6.26 -10.46 8.36
N ALA A 244 4.93 -10.51 8.34
CA ALA A 244 4.09 -10.07 9.45
C ALA A 244 4.41 -10.84 10.75
N ALA A 245 4.61 -12.16 10.67
CA ALA A 245 4.92 -12.98 11.84
C ALA A 245 6.31 -12.66 12.40
N ALA A 246 7.31 -12.45 11.53
CA ALA A 246 8.64 -12.01 11.90
C ALA A 246 8.62 -10.62 12.55
N ALA A 247 7.88 -9.67 11.97
CA ALA A 247 7.74 -8.32 12.50
C ALA A 247 7.05 -8.30 13.88
N PHE A 248 5.96 -9.05 14.03
CA PHE A 248 5.24 -9.20 15.30
C PHE A 248 6.14 -9.80 16.38
N HIS A 249 6.83 -10.90 16.07
CA HIS A 249 7.76 -11.54 17.00
C HIS A 249 8.89 -10.59 17.41
N LEU A 250 9.54 -9.94 16.43
CA LEU A 250 10.67 -9.05 16.69
C LEU A 250 10.27 -7.84 17.53
N ALA A 251 9.11 -7.25 17.27
CA ALA A 251 8.58 -6.15 18.06
C ALA A 251 8.26 -6.57 19.50
N GLY A 252 7.58 -7.71 19.68
CA GLY A 252 7.29 -8.28 20.99
C GLY A 252 8.57 -8.58 21.77
N TYR A 253 9.55 -9.22 21.13
CA TYR A 253 10.83 -9.52 21.76
C TYR A 253 11.59 -8.24 22.16
N THR A 254 11.61 -7.23 21.30
CA THR A 254 12.31 -5.95 21.56
C THR A 254 11.72 -5.21 22.77
N LEU A 255 10.40 -5.22 22.92
CA LEU A 255 9.71 -4.40 23.93
C LEU A 255 9.42 -5.15 25.23
N THR A 256 9.11 -6.44 25.16
CA THR A 256 8.63 -7.22 26.31
C THR A 256 9.43 -8.50 26.55
N GLY A 257 10.37 -8.84 25.67
CA GLY A 257 11.11 -10.12 25.70
C GLY A 257 10.23 -11.33 25.37
N GLN A 258 8.98 -11.12 24.96
CA GLN A 258 8.08 -12.22 24.62
C GLN A 258 8.44 -12.83 23.26
N SER A 259 8.29 -14.15 23.18
CA SER A 259 8.51 -14.91 21.96
C SER A 259 7.22 -15.09 21.16
N TRP A 260 7.31 -15.79 20.02
CA TRP A 260 6.17 -16.09 19.15
C TRP A 260 5.15 -16.94 19.94
N PRO A 261 3.90 -16.45 20.13
CA PRO A 261 2.97 -17.06 21.07
C PRO A 261 2.32 -18.33 20.51
N GLU A 262 2.04 -19.30 21.39
CA GLU A 262 1.43 -20.59 21.01
C GLU A 262 0.02 -20.42 20.40
N SER A 263 -0.70 -19.37 20.80
CA SER A 263 -2.00 -18.99 20.20
C SER A 263 -1.85 -18.72 18.70
N LEU A 264 -0.85 -17.95 18.29
CA LEU A 264 -0.58 -17.66 16.89
C LEU A 264 0.03 -18.86 16.16
N CYS A 265 0.81 -19.71 16.83
CA CYS A 265 1.22 -21.00 16.24
C CYS A 265 0.00 -21.83 15.80
N LYS A 266 -1.06 -21.88 16.63
CA LYS A 266 -2.28 -22.64 16.32
C LYS A 266 -3.09 -22.03 15.17
N VAL A 267 -3.17 -20.70 15.10
CA VAL A 267 -3.93 -20.00 14.05
C VAL A 267 -3.19 -20.02 12.71
N THR A 268 -1.89 -19.76 12.72
CA THR A 268 -1.09 -19.58 11.50
C THR A 268 -0.46 -20.87 11.00
N GLY A 269 -0.24 -21.84 11.89
CA GLY A 269 0.59 -23.03 11.65
C GLY A 269 2.10 -22.76 11.63
N TYR A 270 2.55 -21.51 11.84
CA TYR A 270 3.96 -21.17 11.85
C TYR A 270 4.59 -21.40 13.22
N THR A 271 5.73 -22.09 13.24
CA THR A 271 6.63 -22.18 14.38
C THR A 271 7.71 -21.10 14.30
N LEU A 272 8.44 -20.88 15.39
CA LEU A 272 9.57 -19.95 15.38
C LEU A 272 10.63 -20.35 14.33
N GLU A 273 10.86 -21.64 14.12
CA GLU A 273 11.80 -22.15 13.11
C GLU A 273 11.35 -21.83 11.67
N ASP A 274 10.04 -21.82 11.40
CA ASP A 274 9.52 -21.44 10.07
C ASP A 274 9.74 -19.94 9.79
N ILE A 275 9.64 -19.10 10.82
CA ILE A 275 9.75 -17.64 10.73
C ILE A 275 11.22 -17.19 10.76
N LYS A 276 12.10 -17.99 11.39
CA LYS A 276 13.51 -17.69 11.70
C LYS A 276 14.30 -17.10 10.52
N PRO A 277 14.23 -17.61 9.27
CA PRO A 277 14.97 -17.00 8.17
C PRO A 277 14.55 -15.55 7.88
N CYS A 278 13.24 -15.27 7.88
CA CYS A 278 12.72 -13.93 7.68
C CYS A 278 13.02 -13.03 8.88
N LEU A 279 12.96 -13.58 10.08
CA LEU A 279 13.27 -12.86 11.32
C LEU A 279 14.72 -12.39 11.37
N ILE A 280 15.68 -13.23 10.96
CA ILE A 280 17.10 -12.87 10.90
C ILE A 280 17.33 -11.76 9.86
N ASP A 281 16.72 -11.86 8.68
CA ASP A 281 16.83 -10.80 7.66
C ASP A 281 16.24 -9.48 8.17
N LEU A 282 15.05 -9.54 8.79
CA LEU A 282 14.35 -8.38 9.32
C LEU A 282 15.09 -7.72 10.49
N HIS A 283 15.70 -8.53 11.35
CA HIS A 283 16.55 -8.05 12.44
C HIS A 283 17.79 -7.32 11.91
N ASN A 284 18.44 -7.87 10.87
CA ASN A 284 19.56 -7.21 10.21
C ASN A 284 19.16 -5.88 9.57
N THR A 285 17.99 -5.80 8.95
CA THR A 285 17.44 -4.54 8.43
C THR A 285 17.16 -3.56 9.56
N TYR A 286 16.58 -4.01 10.68
CA TYR A 286 16.30 -3.16 11.82
C TYR A 286 17.58 -2.57 12.43
N LEU A 287 18.61 -3.40 12.63
CA LEU A 287 19.94 -2.97 13.10
C LEU A 287 20.58 -1.89 12.22
N LYS A 288 20.39 -2.00 10.89
CA LYS A 288 20.99 -1.10 9.90
C LYS A 288 20.07 0.04 9.47
N ALA A 289 18.86 0.12 10.02
CA ALA A 289 17.83 1.04 9.55
C ALA A 289 18.30 2.50 9.66
N ALA A 290 19.07 2.83 10.69
CA ALA A 290 19.59 4.18 10.90
C ALA A 290 20.67 4.60 9.89
N GLN A 291 21.34 3.64 9.24
CA GLN A 291 22.38 3.88 8.24
C GLN A 291 21.87 3.65 6.80
N HIS A 292 20.61 3.23 6.65
CA HIS A 292 19.99 3.00 5.35
C HIS A 292 19.86 4.30 4.56
N THR A 293 19.95 4.24 3.23
CA THR A 293 19.87 5.45 2.38
C THR A 293 18.48 6.08 2.37
N GLN A 294 17.45 5.25 2.39
CA GLN A 294 16.04 5.65 2.46
C GLN A 294 15.62 5.74 3.92
N GLN A 295 15.03 6.87 4.32
CA GLN A 295 14.77 7.23 5.72
C GLN A 295 13.32 7.64 6.00
N SER A 296 12.46 7.78 5.00
CA SER A 296 11.12 8.35 5.16
C SER A 296 10.24 7.51 6.10
N ILE A 297 10.38 6.18 6.09
CA ILE A 297 9.73 5.30 7.07
C ILE A 297 10.21 5.58 8.49
N ARG A 298 11.53 5.77 8.70
CA ARG A 298 12.06 6.07 10.02
C ARG A 298 11.50 7.39 10.54
N GLU A 299 11.48 8.43 9.72
CA GLU A 299 10.92 9.74 10.07
C GLU A 299 9.42 9.65 10.39
N LYS A 300 8.63 8.97 9.56
CA LYS A 300 7.19 8.71 9.80
C LYS A 300 6.95 8.12 11.19
N TYR A 301 7.69 7.08 11.55
CA TYR A 301 7.53 6.36 12.82
C TYR A 301 8.21 7.03 14.03
N LYS A 302 8.85 8.20 13.87
CA LYS A 302 9.25 9.05 15.02
C LYS A 302 8.08 9.82 15.61
N SER A 303 7.02 10.02 14.82
CA SER A 303 5.86 10.79 15.24
C SER A 303 5.16 10.16 16.45
N THR A 304 4.49 11.00 17.24
CA THR A 304 3.71 10.56 18.40
C THR A 304 2.54 9.65 18.02
N LYS A 305 2.01 9.78 16.79
CA LYS A 305 1.00 8.89 16.19
C LYS A 305 1.43 7.42 16.25
N TYR A 306 2.72 7.15 16.05
CA TYR A 306 3.31 5.81 16.11
C TYR A 306 4.17 5.61 17.36
N HIS A 307 3.93 6.38 18.43
CA HIS A 307 4.61 6.25 19.72
C HIS A 307 6.14 6.38 19.68
N GLY A 308 6.69 7.02 18.63
CA GLY A 308 8.13 7.18 18.46
C GLY A 308 8.92 5.87 18.36
N VAL A 309 8.30 4.78 17.89
CA VAL A 309 8.92 3.44 17.91
C VAL A 309 10.18 3.30 17.06
N SER A 310 10.38 4.15 16.05
CA SER A 310 11.62 4.11 15.24
C SER A 310 12.86 4.64 15.97
N LEU A 311 12.67 5.21 17.18
CA LEU A 311 13.73 5.66 18.09
C LEU A 311 14.16 4.57 19.09
N ILE A 312 13.46 3.44 19.11
CA ILE A 312 13.78 2.32 20.00
C ILE A 312 15.00 1.59 19.44
N ASP A 313 15.95 1.28 20.31
CA ASP A 313 17.13 0.55 19.90
C ASP A 313 16.78 -0.91 19.60
N PRO A 314 17.25 -1.46 18.45
CA PRO A 314 17.11 -2.87 18.15
C PRO A 314 17.90 -3.73 19.15
N PRO A 315 17.43 -4.95 19.48
CA PRO A 315 18.20 -5.86 20.33
C PRO A 315 19.49 -6.27 19.63
N ASP A 316 20.62 -6.35 20.34
CA ASP A 316 21.91 -6.74 19.75
C ASP A 316 21.89 -8.18 19.21
N THR A 317 21.18 -9.06 19.91
CA THR A 317 21.08 -10.49 19.59
C THR A 317 19.65 -10.98 19.79
N LEU A 318 19.26 -11.96 18.97
CA LEU A 318 18.02 -12.70 19.15
C LEU A 318 18.36 -14.05 19.77
N ASN A 319 17.75 -14.36 20.92
CA ASN A 319 17.85 -15.67 21.53
C ASN A 319 16.86 -16.62 20.83
N LEU A 320 17.24 -17.14 19.66
CA LEU A 320 16.43 -18.01 18.79
C LEU A 320 16.77 -19.49 18.91
#